data_AF-A0A7V4PAX1-F1
#
_entry.id   AF-A0A7V4PAX1-F1
#
_cell.length_a   1.000
_cell.length_b   1.000
_cell.length_c   1.000
_cell.angle_alpha   90.00
_cell.angle_beta   90.00
_cell.angle_gamma   90.00
#
_symmetry.space_group_name_H-M   'P 1'
#
loop_
_entity.id
_entity.type
_entity.pdbx_description
1 polymer ?
#
loop_
_entity_poly.entity_id
_entity_poly.type
_entity_poly.pdbx_seq_one_letter_code
_entity_poly.pdbx_strand_id
1 'polypeptide(L)'
;TTQQVLRQAGLSWDRVDRVLLVGGSTHMPATRQMLQEISGKVPDNALAVSEVVARGAAIHAGIVAARRGEAGLTVDADVREALENIVEINVNSHSLGIEVKKDSERVNDILIPKNTQLPSAASRVYRTVVENQSRVRVKVLQGEAHQVDACISIGECWIEDLPPNLPKLSPIQVRCSCGSDGLIDVMALDMTSGKMARAEIHRSSGLSEEEIAREAEWVKKLEIQ
;
A
#
# COMPACT_ATOMS: atom_id res chain seq x y z
N THR A 1 4.66 -15.88 12.09
CA THR A 1 3.83 -14.85 11.43
C THR A 1 2.65 -14.42 12.30
N THR A 2 1.79 -15.33 12.78
CA THR A 2 0.66 -15.00 13.70
C THR A 2 1.11 -14.39 15.03
N GLN A 3 2.10 -14.97 15.70
CA GLN A 3 2.67 -14.39 16.93
C GLN A 3 3.32 -13.01 16.69
N GLN A 4 3.87 -12.77 15.50
CA GLN A 4 4.47 -11.49 15.15
C GLN A 4 3.39 -10.40 14.98
N VAL A 5 2.24 -10.74 14.37
CA VAL A 5 1.13 -9.79 14.22
C VAL A 5 0.55 -9.41 15.58
N LEU A 6 0.39 -10.37 16.50
CA LEU A 6 -0.09 -10.10 17.85
C LEU A 6 0.86 -9.21 18.64
N ARG A 7 2.18 -9.48 18.56
CA ARG A 7 3.19 -8.60 19.16
C ARG A 7 3.15 -7.18 18.60
N GLN A 8 2.96 -7.02 17.28
CA GLN A 8 2.84 -5.70 16.66
C GLN A 8 1.55 -4.98 17.06
N ALA A 9 0.47 -5.71 17.26
CA ALA A 9 -0.80 -5.16 17.74
C ALA A 9 -0.82 -4.89 19.26
N GLY A 10 0.21 -5.33 20.00
CA GLY A 10 0.23 -5.26 21.46
C GLY A 10 -0.84 -6.15 22.12
N LEU A 11 -1.25 -7.21 21.44
CA LEU A 11 -2.31 -8.12 21.87
C LEU A 11 -1.76 -9.50 22.23
N SER A 12 -2.45 -10.18 23.12
CA SER A 12 -2.25 -11.58 23.47
C SER A 12 -3.42 -12.43 22.96
N TRP A 13 -3.24 -13.75 22.88
CA TRP A 13 -4.24 -14.66 22.31
C TRP A 13 -5.56 -14.68 23.08
N ASP A 14 -5.57 -14.37 24.38
CA ASP A 14 -6.79 -14.26 25.18
C ASP A 14 -7.71 -13.12 24.70
N ARG A 15 -7.15 -12.07 24.10
CA ARG A 15 -7.88 -10.92 23.54
C ARG A 15 -8.47 -11.20 22.15
N VAL A 16 -8.20 -12.37 21.56
CA VAL A 16 -8.72 -12.75 20.25
C VAL A 16 -10.00 -13.55 20.44
N ASP A 17 -11.14 -13.09 19.95
CA ASP A 17 -12.40 -13.82 20.17
C ASP A 17 -12.49 -15.08 19.31
N ARG A 18 -12.12 -14.98 18.02
CA ARG A 18 -12.21 -16.08 17.05
C ARG A 18 -11.01 -16.11 16.12
N VAL A 19 -10.69 -17.31 15.64
CA VAL A 19 -9.66 -17.54 14.61
C VAL A 19 -10.37 -18.01 13.34
N LEU A 20 -10.36 -17.21 12.28
CA LEU A 20 -10.97 -17.56 11.00
C LEU A 20 -9.90 -18.14 10.05
N LEU A 21 -10.27 -19.17 9.28
CA LEU A 21 -9.39 -19.78 8.28
C LEU A 21 -9.75 -19.28 6.88
N VAL A 22 -8.72 -19.03 6.06
CA VAL A 22 -8.88 -18.58 4.67
C VAL A 22 -7.84 -19.30 3.79
N GLY A 23 -8.28 -19.79 2.63
CA GLY A 23 -7.43 -20.47 1.65
C GLY A 23 -7.46 -22.00 1.76
N GLY A 24 -7.43 -22.69 0.61
CA GLY A 24 -7.59 -24.15 0.54
C GLY A 24 -6.53 -24.95 1.29
N SER A 25 -5.30 -24.44 1.42
CA SER A 25 -4.24 -25.09 2.20
C SER A 25 -4.56 -25.23 3.69
N THR A 26 -5.54 -24.47 4.21
CA THR A 26 -6.03 -24.59 5.60
C THR A 26 -6.89 -25.83 5.84
N HIS A 27 -7.18 -26.63 4.81
CA HIS A 27 -7.77 -27.96 4.97
C HIS A 27 -6.80 -28.97 5.58
N MET A 28 -5.48 -28.74 5.50
CA MET A 28 -4.50 -29.63 6.12
C MET A 28 -4.70 -29.68 7.64
N PRO A 29 -4.90 -30.89 8.24
CA PRO A 29 -5.13 -31.03 9.68
C PRO A 29 -4.01 -30.42 10.54
N ALA A 30 -2.76 -30.56 10.09
CA ALA A 30 -1.58 -30.03 10.79
C ALA A 30 -1.65 -28.50 10.98
N THR A 31 -2.16 -27.75 9.99
CA THR A 31 -2.32 -26.29 10.09
C THR A 31 -3.31 -25.91 11.20
N ARG A 32 -4.44 -26.63 11.28
CA ARG A 32 -5.49 -26.38 12.26
C ARG A 32 -5.04 -26.74 13.66
N GLN A 33 -4.40 -27.90 13.81
CA GLN A 33 -3.86 -28.35 15.07
C GLN A 33 -2.80 -27.37 15.60
N MET A 34 -1.84 -26.97 14.76
CA MET A 34 -0.81 -26.00 15.16
C MET A 34 -1.44 -24.66 15.56
N LEU A 35 -2.44 -24.15 14.83
CA LEU A 35 -3.14 -22.91 15.20
C LEU A 35 -3.86 -23.05 16.55
N GLN A 36 -4.50 -24.18 16.81
CA GLN A 36 -5.16 -24.44 18.08
C GLN A 36 -4.15 -24.54 19.23
N GLU A 37 -3.01 -25.20 19.03
CA GLU A 37 -1.94 -25.31 20.02
C GLU A 37 -1.36 -23.94 20.38
N ILE A 38 -1.11 -23.06 19.39
CA ILE A 38 -0.51 -21.74 19.67
C ILE A 38 -1.52 -20.71 20.19
N SER A 39 -2.79 -20.81 19.80
CA SER A 39 -3.83 -19.83 20.15
C SER A 39 -4.70 -20.24 21.33
N GLY A 40 -4.73 -21.54 21.66
CA GLY A 40 -5.69 -22.13 22.60
C GLY A 40 -7.14 -22.12 22.10
N LYS A 41 -7.39 -21.75 20.85
CA LYS A 41 -8.72 -21.56 20.27
C LYS A 41 -8.95 -22.52 19.11
N VAL A 42 -10.14 -23.10 19.07
CA VAL A 42 -10.57 -23.91 17.92
C VAL A 42 -10.83 -22.97 16.75
N PRO A 43 -10.13 -23.13 15.60
CA PRO A 43 -10.40 -22.31 14.43
C PRO A 43 -11.84 -22.49 13.93
N ASP A 44 -12.50 -21.38 13.61
CA ASP A 44 -13.86 -21.33 13.10
C ASP A 44 -13.91 -21.91 11.67
N ASN A 45 -14.89 -22.77 11.44
CA ASN A 45 -15.13 -23.47 10.18
C ASN A 45 -16.53 -23.19 9.60
N ALA A 46 -17.24 -22.18 10.09
CA ALA A 46 -18.58 -21.83 9.63
C ALA A 46 -18.62 -21.34 8.18
N LEU A 47 -17.47 -20.89 7.64
CA LEU A 47 -17.35 -20.39 6.27
C LEU A 47 -16.47 -21.32 5.42
N ALA A 48 -16.85 -21.48 4.16
CA ALA A 48 -16.04 -22.16 3.15
C ALA A 48 -14.76 -21.36 2.89
N VAL A 49 -13.61 -21.91 3.30
CA VAL A 49 -12.30 -21.24 3.22
C VAL A 49 -11.85 -20.91 1.80
N SER A 50 -12.42 -21.58 0.79
CA SER A 50 -12.18 -21.36 -0.63
C SER A 50 -12.97 -20.18 -1.23
N GLU A 51 -14.12 -19.83 -0.63
CA GLU A 51 -15.06 -18.85 -1.21
C GLU A 51 -15.10 -17.53 -0.43
N VAL A 52 -14.63 -17.54 0.82
CA VAL A 52 -14.76 -16.40 1.73
C VAL A 52 -14.16 -15.10 1.20
N VAL A 53 -13.08 -15.18 0.41
CA VAL A 53 -12.47 -14.00 -0.23
C VAL A 53 -13.40 -13.40 -1.28
N ALA A 54 -13.95 -14.24 -2.17
CA ALA A 54 -14.87 -13.79 -3.21
C ALA A 54 -16.17 -13.22 -2.61
N ARG A 55 -16.69 -13.86 -1.55
CA ARG A 55 -17.87 -13.36 -0.82
C ARG A 55 -17.60 -12.01 -0.16
N GLY A 56 -16.43 -11.84 0.47
CA GLY A 56 -16.01 -10.56 1.05
C GLY A 56 -15.88 -9.47 -0.02
N ALA A 57 -15.30 -9.78 -1.18
CA ALA A 57 -15.19 -8.86 -2.30
C ALA A 57 -16.57 -8.45 -2.85
N ALA A 58 -17.54 -9.38 -2.94
CA ALA A 58 -18.90 -9.07 -3.34
C ALA A 58 -19.60 -8.13 -2.36
N ILE A 59 -19.40 -8.32 -1.05
CA ILE A 59 -19.91 -7.39 -0.02
C ILE A 59 -19.27 -6.01 -0.19
N HIS A 60 -17.95 -5.94 -0.37
CA HIS A 60 -17.25 -4.68 -0.61
C HIS A 60 -17.75 -3.95 -1.86
N ALA A 61 -18.00 -4.68 -2.95
CA ALA A 61 -18.62 -4.12 -4.15
C ALA A 61 -20.01 -3.54 -3.84
N GLY A 62 -20.81 -4.23 -3.01
CA GLY A 62 -22.09 -3.73 -2.51
C GLY A 62 -21.96 -2.44 -1.69
N ILE A 63 -20.96 -2.35 -0.80
CA ILE A 63 -20.66 -1.13 -0.01
C ILE A 63 -20.32 0.04 -0.94
N VAL A 64 -19.45 -0.19 -1.93
CA VAL A 64 -19.04 0.83 -2.90
C VAL A 64 -20.24 1.28 -3.75
N ALA A 65 -21.05 0.34 -4.25
CA ALA A 65 -22.22 0.64 -5.07
C ALA A 65 -23.29 1.42 -4.27
N ALA A 66 -23.54 1.03 -3.01
CA ALA A 66 -24.50 1.70 -2.13
C ALA A 66 -24.09 3.16 -1.90
N ARG A 67 -22.80 3.40 -1.56
CA ARG A 67 -22.25 4.76 -1.35
C ARG A 67 -22.26 5.63 -2.60
N ARG A 68 -22.08 5.04 -3.78
CA ARG A 68 -22.12 5.75 -5.06
C ARG A 68 -23.54 6.00 -5.56
N GLY A 69 -24.55 5.40 -4.94
CA GLY A 69 -25.95 5.49 -5.37
C GLY A 69 -26.19 4.82 -6.73
N GLU A 70 -25.44 3.77 -7.07
CA GLU A 70 -25.59 3.08 -8.36
C GLU A 70 -26.96 2.39 -8.46
N ALA A 71 -27.71 2.71 -9.52
CA ALA A 71 -29.08 2.25 -9.74
C ALA A 71 -29.23 0.73 -10.00
N GLY A 72 -28.11 -0.01 -10.10
CA GLY A 72 -28.09 -1.45 -10.33
C GLY A 72 -28.08 -2.31 -9.06
N LEU A 73 -27.87 -1.71 -7.87
CA LEU A 73 -27.83 -2.48 -6.62
C LEU A 73 -29.25 -2.80 -6.15
N THR A 74 -29.72 -4.01 -6.49
CA THR A 74 -31.01 -4.55 -6.04
C THR A 74 -30.85 -5.20 -4.68
N VAL A 75 -30.85 -4.38 -3.64
CA VAL A 75 -30.86 -4.83 -2.23
C VAL A 75 -31.95 -4.07 -1.47
N ASP A 76 -32.48 -4.68 -0.41
CA ASP A 76 -33.47 -4.05 0.45
C ASP A 76 -32.93 -2.74 1.05
N ALA A 77 -33.82 -1.78 1.31
CA ALA A 77 -33.43 -0.46 1.84
C ALA A 77 -32.65 -0.56 3.16
N ASP A 78 -33.08 -1.44 4.06
CA ASP A 78 -32.42 -1.69 5.35
C ASP A 78 -31.00 -2.24 5.16
N VAL A 79 -30.80 -3.13 4.17
CA VAL A 79 -29.49 -3.69 3.84
C VAL A 79 -28.59 -2.62 3.24
N ARG A 80 -29.14 -1.76 2.37
CA ARG A 80 -28.41 -0.63 1.80
C ARG A 80 -27.92 0.32 2.89
N GLU A 81 -28.79 0.70 3.82
CA GLU A 81 -28.41 1.56 4.95
C GLU A 81 -27.31 0.91 5.80
N ALA A 82 -27.42 -0.39 6.07
CA ALA A 82 -26.38 -1.11 6.79
C ALA A 82 -25.03 -1.09 6.04
N LEU A 83 -25.02 -1.26 4.72
CA LEU A 83 -23.81 -1.22 3.90
C LEU A 83 -23.18 0.18 3.84
N GLU A 84 -23.99 1.24 3.76
CA GLU A 84 -23.51 2.64 3.75
C GLU A 84 -22.80 3.00 5.06
N ASN A 85 -23.25 2.43 6.18
CA ASN A 85 -22.70 2.67 7.52
C ASN A 85 -21.42 1.89 7.85
N ILE A 86 -21.01 0.92 7.02
CA ILE A 86 -19.74 0.20 7.24
C ILE A 86 -18.59 1.17 6.99
N VAL A 87 -17.59 1.21 7.87
CA VAL A 87 -16.35 1.98 7.66
C VAL A 87 -15.18 1.01 7.58
N GLU A 88 -14.44 1.07 6.47
CA GLU A 88 -13.28 0.23 6.23
C GLU A 88 -12.01 1.03 6.48
N ILE A 89 -11.16 0.51 7.35
CA ILE A 89 -9.88 1.13 7.70
C ILE A 89 -8.78 0.13 7.33
N ASN A 90 -8.04 0.46 6.28
CA ASN A 90 -6.90 -0.34 5.83
C ASN A 90 -5.59 0.24 6.35
N VAL A 91 -4.53 -0.59 6.31
CA VAL A 91 -3.18 -0.19 6.66
C VAL A 91 -2.19 -0.66 5.59
N ASN A 92 -1.03 -0.01 5.48
CA ASN A 92 0.06 -0.47 4.60
C ASN A 92 0.84 -1.65 5.24
N SER A 93 1.19 -2.67 4.44
CA SER A 93 1.92 -3.84 4.95
C SER A 93 3.41 -3.60 5.21
N HIS A 94 4.01 -2.67 4.49
CA HIS A 94 5.43 -2.34 4.57
C HIS A 94 5.62 -0.84 4.66
N SER A 95 6.68 -0.45 5.36
CA SER A 95 7.12 0.93 5.45
C SER A 95 7.50 1.47 4.07
N LEU A 96 7.10 2.71 3.79
CA LEU A 96 7.52 3.48 2.63
C LEU A 96 8.56 4.50 3.08
N GLY A 97 9.72 4.45 2.44
CA GLY A 97 10.83 5.34 2.73
C GLY A 97 11.47 5.90 1.47
N ILE A 98 12.44 6.78 1.67
CA ILE A 98 13.19 7.44 0.60
C ILE A 98 14.67 7.08 0.76
N GLU A 99 15.33 6.83 -0.38
CA GLU A 99 16.78 6.67 -0.43
C GLU A 99 17.45 8.01 -0.14
N VAL A 100 18.17 8.09 0.98
CA VAL A 100 18.90 9.29 1.39
C VAL A 100 20.39 8.96 1.49
N LYS A 101 21.24 9.87 1.01
CA LYS A 101 22.68 9.78 1.22
C LYS A 101 23.04 10.45 2.54
N LYS A 102 23.54 9.66 3.50
CA LYS A 102 24.08 10.14 4.78
C LYS A 102 25.57 9.83 4.80
N ASP A 103 26.40 10.87 4.73
CA ASP A 103 27.86 10.77 4.61
C ASP A 103 28.27 9.91 3.40
N SER A 104 28.81 8.71 3.64
CA SER A 104 29.23 7.74 2.62
C SER A 104 28.22 6.62 2.39
N GLU A 105 27.11 6.58 3.15
CA GLU A 105 26.14 5.48 3.12
C GLU A 105 24.82 5.92 2.49
N ARG A 106 24.14 4.97 1.83
CA ARG A 106 22.76 5.12 1.38
C ARG A 106 21.85 4.43 2.39
N VAL A 107 20.94 5.20 2.96
CA VAL A 107 20.03 4.73 4.00
C VAL A 107 18.58 4.89 3.55
N ASN A 108 17.74 3.96 3.98
CA ASN A 108 16.30 4.04 3.82
C ASN A 108 15.73 4.90 4.96
N ASP A 109 15.29 6.10 4.62
CA ASP A 109 14.64 6.99 5.58
C ASP A 109 13.12 6.83 5.52
N ILE A 110 12.55 6.19 6.53
CA ILE A 110 11.12 5.84 6.59
C ILE A 110 10.27 7.10 6.80
N LEU A 111 9.30 7.31 5.90
CA LEU A 111 8.31 8.39 5.96
C LEU A 111 6.95 7.87 6.44
N ILE A 112 6.47 6.77 5.87
CA ILE A 112 5.20 6.13 6.25
C ILE A 112 5.54 4.76 6.81
N PRO A 113 5.51 4.56 8.14
CA PRO A 113 5.76 3.26 8.75
C PRO A 113 4.75 2.20 8.30
N LYS A 114 5.12 0.93 8.37
CA LYS A 114 4.14 -0.17 8.21
C LYS A 114 3.02 -0.07 9.25
N ASN A 115 1.88 -0.67 8.93
CA ASN A 115 0.66 -0.65 9.73
C ASN A 115 0.09 0.76 9.98
N THR A 116 0.46 1.74 9.14
CA THR A 116 -0.14 3.08 9.14
C THR A 116 -1.48 3.02 8.42
N GLN A 117 -2.51 3.60 9.03
CA GLN A 117 -3.85 3.74 8.45
C GLN A 117 -3.80 4.47 7.09
N LEU A 118 -4.53 3.94 6.11
CA LEU A 118 -4.66 4.51 4.77
C LEU A 118 -6.03 5.19 4.59
N PRO A 119 -6.12 6.26 3.78
CA PRO A 119 -5.01 6.93 3.08
C PRO A 119 -4.11 7.71 4.03
N SER A 120 -2.83 7.85 3.69
CA SER A 120 -1.86 8.60 4.50
C SER A 120 -0.83 9.34 3.66
N ALA A 121 -0.29 10.42 4.20
CA ALA A 121 0.75 11.23 3.59
C ALA A 121 1.74 11.71 4.66
N ALA A 122 3.02 11.68 4.31
CA ALA A 122 4.09 12.21 5.13
C ALA A 122 5.03 13.07 4.27
N SER A 123 5.57 14.12 4.87
CA SER A 123 6.54 15.00 4.21
C SER A 123 7.76 15.23 5.09
N ARG A 124 8.93 15.29 4.47
CA ARG A 124 10.20 15.61 5.14
C ARG A 124 11.05 16.49 4.23
N VAL A 125 11.83 17.38 4.84
CA VAL A 125 12.77 18.25 4.11
C VAL A 125 14.14 17.58 4.11
N TYR A 126 14.62 17.30 2.90
CA TYR A 126 15.97 16.82 2.60
C TYR A 126 16.82 17.96 2.06
N ARG A 127 18.08 17.67 1.73
CA ARG A 127 19.04 18.68 1.30
C ARG A 127 19.87 18.19 0.12
N THR A 128 20.24 19.10 -0.78
CA THR A 128 21.22 18.82 -1.83
C THR A 128 22.59 18.49 -1.22
N VAL A 129 23.31 17.58 -1.87
CA VAL A 129 24.61 17.09 -1.37
C VAL A 129 25.80 17.74 -2.08
N VAL A 130 25.59 18.23 -3.30
CA VAL A 130 26.60 18.89 -4.15
C VAL A 130 26.14 20.31 -4.48
N GLU A 131 27.10 21.23 -4.63
CA GLU A 131 26.86 22.60 -5.10
C GLU A 131 26.49 22.60 -6.59
N ASN A 132 25.60 23.49 -7.02
CA ASN A 132 25.13 23.58 -8.41
C ASN A 132 24.56 22.25 -8.95
N GLN A 133 23.94 21.46 -8.06
CA GLN A 133 23.32 20.19 -8.42
C GLN A 133 22.14 20.44 -9.38
N SER A 134 22.28 19.98 -10.63
CA SER A 134 21.31 20.25 -11.71
C SER A 134 20.03 19.41 -11.64
N ARG A 135 20.04 18.31 -10.89
CA ARG A 135 18.87 17.44 -10.70
C ARG A 135 18.88 16.74 -9.35
N VAL A 136 17.70 16.47 -8.81
CA VAL A 136 17.51 15.71 -7.57
C VAL A 136 16.69 14.46 -7.89
N ARG A 137 17.25 13.30 -7.56
CA ARG A 137 16.55 12.01 -7.62
C ARG A 137 15.93 11.69 -6.27
N VAL A 138 14.63 11.46 -6.25
CA VAL A 138 13.87 10.97 -5.09
C VAL A 138 13.45 9.55 -5.38
N LYS A 139 14.21 8.58 -4.86
CA LYS A 139 13.93 7.16 -5.05
C LYS A 139 13.18 6.60 -3.85
N VAL A 140 12.11 5.86 -4.11
CA VAL A 140 11.16 5.40 -3.10
C VAL A 140 11.35 3.92 -2.88
N LEU A 141 11.42 3.56 -1.62
CA LEU A 141 11.76 2.24 -1.13
C LEU A 141 10.60 1.67 -0.32
N GLN A 142 10.37 0.38 -0.47
CA GLN A 142 9.45 -0.40 0.35
C GLN A 142 10.25 -1.41 1.17
N GLY A 143 10.13 -1.34 2.49
CA GLY A 143 10.80 -2.26 3.41
C GLY A 143 11.20 -1.64 4.75
N GLU A 144 11.60 -2.51 5.68
CA GLU A 144 11.91 -2.13 7.07
C GLU A 144 13.41 -1.97 7.34
N ALA A 145 14.26 -2.43 6.42
CA ALA A 145 15.71 -2.40 6.60
C ALA A 145 16.25 -0.98 6.51
N HIS A 146 17.32 -0.71 7.27
CA HIS A 146 18.02 0.57 7.20
C HIS A 146 18.88 0.69 5.93
N GLN A 147 19.52 -0.41 5.53
CA GLN A 147 20.30 -0.47 4.29
C GLN A 147 19.38 -0.57 3.08
N VAL A 148 19.62 0.30 2.11
CA VAL A 148 18.79 0.42 0.90
C VAL A 148 18.78 -0.85 0.06
N ASP A 149 19.90 -1.58 0.01
CA ASP A 149 20.04 -2.79 -0.78
C ASP A 149 19.20 -3.96 -0.24
N ALA A 150 18.70 -3.85 1.00
CA ALA A 150 17.77 -4.80 1.61
C ALA A 150 16.29 -4.37 1.48
N CYS A 151 16.02 -3.28 0.74
CA CYS A 151 14.67 -2.79 0.46
C CYS A 151 14.32 -2.97 -1.02
N ILE A 152 13.01 -2.99 -1.32
CA ILE A 152 12.50 -3.05 -2.68
C ILE A 152 12.39 -1.63 -3.21
N SER A 153 13.06 -1.32 -4.32
CA SER A 153 12.84 -0.06 -5.05
C SER A 153 11.52 -0.14 -5.79
N ILE A 154 10.58 0.74 -5.48
CA ILE A 154 9.25 0.71 -6.10
C ILE A 154 9.04 1.78 -7.17
N GLY A 155 9.81 2.87 -7.13
CA GLY A 155 9.77 3.93 -8.13
C GLY A 155 10.66 5.11 -7.78
N GLU A 156 10.72 6.10 -8.66
CA GLU A 156 11.51 7.31 -8.46
C GLU A 156 10.88 8.53 -9.13
N CYS A 157 11.20 9.71 -8.59
CA CYS A 157 10.81 11.01 -9.11
C CYS A 157 12.08 11.86 -9.32
N TRP A 158 12.13 12.60 -10.42
CA TRP A 158 13.27 13.45 -10.76
C TRP A 158 12.81 14.91 -10.81
N ILE A 159 13.45 15.76 -10.02
CA ILE A 159 13.44 17.20 -10.28
C ILE A 159 14.60 17.47 -11.23
N GLU A 160 14.31 17.92 -12.44
CA GLU A 160 15.29 18.29 -13.46
C GLU A 160 15.41 19.81 -13.59
N ASP A 161 16.46 20.24 -14.29
CA ASP A 161 16.76 21.65 -14.59
C ASP A 161 16.81 22.58 -13.36
N LEU A 162 17.38 22.13 -12.25
CA LEU A 162 17.57 22.98 -11.07
C LEU A 162 18.48 24.18 -11.39
N PRO A 163 18.31 25.33 -10.70
CA PRO A 163 19.10 26.53 -10.96
C PRO A 163 20.61 26.26 -10.93
N PRO A 164 21.39 26.81 -11.88
CA PRO A 164 22.83 26.55 -12.00
C PRO A 164 23.66 27.14 -10.85
N ASN A 165 23.07 27.98 -10.02
CA ASN A 165 23.66 28.59 -8.82
C ASN A 165 23.01 28.07 -7.52
N LEU A 166 22.42 26.86 -7.55
CA LEU A 166 21.77 26.28 -6.39
C LEU A 166 22.81 26.00 -5.28
N PRO A 167 22.67 26.61 -4.08
CA PRO A 167 23.60 26.39 -2.99
C PRO A 167 23.69 24.91 -2.59
N LYS A 168 24.84 24.52 -2.03
CA LYS A 168 24.93 23.26 -1.29
C LYS A 168 23.97 23.31 -0.10
N LEU A 169 23.38 22.18 0.26
CA LEU A 169 22.42 22.06 1.36
C LEU A 169 21.07 22.76 1.16
N SER A 170 20.72 23.07 -0.09
CA SER A 170 19.41 23.63 -0.46
C SER A 170 18.27 22.68 -0.07
N PRO A 171 17.19 23.21 0.54
CA PRO A 171 16.07 22.41 1.03
C PRO A 171 15.20 21.85 -0.10
N ILE A 172 15.05 20.52 -0.12
CA ILE A 172 14.12 19.80 -0.99
C ILE A 172 13.04 19.17 -0.13
N GLN A 173 11.81 19.66 -0.22
CA GLN A 173 10.67 19.03 0.45
C GLN A 173 10.21 17.83 -0.37
N VAL A 174 10.21 16.66 0.25
CA VAL A 174 9.66 15.43 -0.34
C VAL A 174 8.41 15.05 0.43
N ARG A 175 7.32 14.84 -0.30
CA ARG A 175 6.06 14.31 0.20
C ARG A 175 5.82 12.95 -0.44
N CYS A 176 5.55 11.95 0.38
CA CYS A 176 5.12 10.63 -0.05
C CYS A 176 3.70 10.41 0.49
N SER A 177 2.81 9.90 -0.34
CA SER A 177 1.46 9.49 0.06
C SER A 177 1.11 8.11 -0.47
N CYS A 178 0.27 7.41 0.28
CA CYS A 178 -0.32 6.13 -0.11
C CYS A 178 -1.84 6.23 0.00
N GLY A 179 -2.52 5.96 -1.12
CA GLY A 179 -3.98 5.97 -1.22
C GLY A 179 -4.64 4.77 -0.55
N SER A 180 -5.97 4.79 -0.48
CA SER A 180 -6.78 3.68 0.04
C SER A 180 -6.73 2.43 -0.85
N ASP A 181 -6.43 2.61 -2.13
CA ASP A 181 -6.18 1.58 -3.14
C ASP A 181 -4.73 1.06 -3.14
N GLY A 182 -3.85 1.68 -2.34
CA GLY A 182 -2.43 1.36 -2.28
C GLY A 182 -1.58 2.02 -3.36
N LEU A 183 -2.14 2.94 -4.16
CA LEU A 183 -1.40 3.77 -5.10
C LEU A 183 -0.46 4.71 -4.34
N ILE A 184 0.78 4.83 -4.80
CA ILE A 184 1.81 5.63 -4.12
C ILE A 184 2.10 6.85 -4.97
N ASP A 185 2.04 8.01 -4.34
CA ASP A 185 2.32 9.29 -4.97
C ASP A 185 3.50 9.96 -4.27
N VAL A 186 4.46 10.41 -5.07
CA VAL A 186 5.66 11.08 -4.56
C VAL A 186 5.81 12.41 -5.24
N MET A 187 5.97 13.44 -4.43
CA MET A 187 6.19 14.81 -4.85
C MET A 187 7.49 15.31 -4.24
N ALA A 188 8.29 15.97 -5.05
CA ALA A 188 9.52 16.63 -4.63
C ALA A 188 9.45 18.10 -5.04
N LEU A 189 9.73 19.00 -4.10
CA LEU A 189 9.69 20.45 -4.29
C LEU A 189 11.03 21.04 -3.84
N ASP A 190 11.73 21.71 -4.75
CA ASP A 190 12.81 22.61 -4.39
C ASP A 190 12.22 23.89 -3.79
N MET A 191 12.43 24.09 -2.50
CA MET A 191 11.84 25.23 -1.78
C MET A 191 12.54 26.56 -2.12
N THR A 192 13.66 26.55 -2.84
CA THR A 192 14.38 27.76 -3.25
C THR A 192 13.87 28.32 -4.57
N SER A 193 13.69 27.47 -5.59
CA SER A 193 13.20 27.88 -6.90
C SER A 193 11.69 27.72 -7.08
N GLY A 194 11.03 26.95 -6.22
CA GLY A 194 9.63 26.57 -6.38
C GLY A 194 9.40 25.48 -7.44
N LYS A 195 10.46 24.96 -8.08
CA LYS A 195 10.35 23.85 -9.02
C LYS A 195 9.92 22.59 -8.29
N MET A 196 8.92 21.91 -8.85
CA MET A 196 8.43 20.65 -8.34
C MET A 196 8.39 19.58 -9.41
N ALA A 197 8.54 18.34 -8.97
CA ALA A 197 8.28 17.15 -9.75
C ALA A 197 7.36 16.23 -8.97
N ARG A 198 6.56 15.46 -9.68
CA ARG A 198 5.62 14.49 -9.12
C ARG A 198 5.71 13.21 -9.96
N ALA A 199 5.67 12.07 -9.29
CA ALA A 199 5.59 10.77 -9.93
C ALA A 199 4.53 9.93 -9.21
N GLU A 200 3.64 9.36 -10.00
CA GLU A 200 2.72 8.32 -9.56
C GLU A 200 3.41 6.97 -9.74
N ILE A 201 3.54 6.23 -8.64
CA ILE A 201 4.27 4.97 -8.61
C ILE A 201 3.27 3.83 -8.68
N HIS A 202 3.19 3.25 -9.87
CA HIS A 202 2.52 1.98 -10.11
C HIS A 202 3.51 0.88 -9.73
N ARG A 203 3.09 -0.06 -8.88
CA ARG A 203 3.92 -1.24 -8.59
C ARG A 203 4.22 -1.92 -9.93
N SER A 204 5.50 -2.07 -10.23
CA SER A 204 6.09 -2.28 -11.56
C SER A 204 5.79 -3.62 -12.25
N SER A 205 4.60 -4.18 -12.03
CA SER A 205 4.06 -5.35 -12.71
C SER A 205 2.84 -5.02 -13.59
N GLY A 206 2.59 -3.75 -13.86
CA GLY A 206 1.47 -3.28 -14.68
C GLY A 206 1.81 -3.25 -16.17
N LEU A 207 0.77 -3.38 -16.99
CA LEU A 207 0.81 -3.15 -18.43
C LEU A 207 0.96 -1.65 -18.72
N SER A 208 1.63 -1.28 -19.82
CA SER A 208 1.62 0.11 -20.32
C SER A 208 0.20 0.52 -20.75
N GLU A 209 -0.08 1.81 -20.92
CA GLU A 209 -1.40 2.26 -21.41
C GLU A 209 -1.75 1.64 -22.77
N GLU A 210 -0.76 1.49 -23.66
CA GLU A 210 -0.92 0.85 -24.96
C GLU A 210 -1.22 -0.64 -24.83
N GLU A 211 -0.56 -1.32 -23.89
CA GLU A 211 -0.82 -2.72 -23.58
C GLU A 211 -2.21 -2.89 -22.96
N ILE A 212 -2.62 -2.02 -22.04
CA ILE A 212 -3.97 -2.00 -21.46
C ILE A 212 -5.01 -1.84 -22.57
N ALA A 213 -4.80 -0.92 -23.51
CA ALA A 213 -5.71 -0.70 -24.64
C ALA A 213 -5.79 -1.95 -25.55
N ARG A 214 -4.64 -2.59 -25.83
CA ARG A 214 -4.56 -3.82 -26.62
C ARG A 214 -5.28 -4.98 -25.95
N GLU A 215 -5.04 -5.23 -24.67
CA GLU A 215 -5.70 -6.31 -23.92
C GLU A 215 -7.20 -6.04 -23.79
N ALA A 216 -7.63 -4.78 -23.58
CA ALA A 216 -9.04 -4.41 -23.55
C ALA A 216 -9.75 -4.65 -24.90
N GLU A 217 -9.09 -4.36 -26.01
CA GLU A 217 -9.58 -4.72 -27.35
C GLU A 217 -9.67 -6.23 -27.56
N TRP A 218 -8.68 -6.99 -27.08
CA TRP A 218 -8.68 -8.45 -27.16
C TRP A 218 -9.85 -9.05 -26.37
N VAL A 219 -10.09 -8.58 -25.14
CA VAL A 219 -11.22 -9.04 -24.31
C VAL A 219 -12.57 -8.77 -25.00
N LYS A 220 -12.74 -7.61 -25.64
CA LYS A 220 -13.98 -7.29 -26.38
C LYS A 220 -14.24 -8.22 -27.57
N LYS A 221 -13.20 -8.82 -28.14
CA LYS A 221 -13.29 -9.75 -29.28
C LYS A 221 -13.50 -11.19 -28.86
N LEU A 222 -13.44 -11.50 -27.56
CA LEU A 222 -13.76 -12.84 -27.06
C LEU A 222 -15.27 -13.07 -27.14
N GLU A 223 -15.68 -13.95 -28.04
CA GLU A 223 -17.00 -14.58 -27.97
C GLU A 223 -16.92 -15.72 -26.95
N ILE A 224 -17.47 -15.49 -25.76
CA ILE A 224 -17.61 -16.53 -24.74
C ILE A 224 -18.86 -17.36 -25.11
N GLN A 225 -18.65 -18.62 -25.52
CA GLN A 225 -19.72 -19.59 -25.78
C GLN A 225 -20.35 -20.11 -24.48
#